data_AF-A0A1P8AZR3-F1
#
_entry.id   AF-A0A1P8AZR3-F1
#
_cell.length_a   1.000
_cell.length_b   1.000
_cell.length_c   1.000
_cell.angle_alpha   90.00
_cell.angle_beta   90.00
_cell.angle_gamma   90.00
#
_symmetry.space_group_name_H-M   'P 1'
#
loop_
_entity.id
_entity.type
_entity.pdbx_description
1 polymer ?
#
loop_
_entity_poly.entity_id
_entity_poly.type
_entity_poly.pdbx_seq_one_letter_code
_entity_poly.pdbx_strand_id
1 'polypeptide(L)'
;MTFIPQSKNSSVRHHTKIFINNILFACDFLTFFSLNFDMDHQIKNTMKNNNSSSVSIENHPWKKKPTTLLLFLSLLSISLLLLRLSQDKIILITTTKTTATTGTDHQRSHKSSEDDTCLGRYIYIHNLPSRFNLEIIKDCKSITRPKDKISMCKYLDNSGFGPLIGGKSSDYSPSWYATNQFMLEVIFHEKMKSYECLTRNSSLASAIYVPYYAGLDFRRHLRRRNVAARDAAGKELVKWLKKQPQWKDMSGKNHFLVTGRISRDFRRNSGSRSAWGTNFMLLSESLNLTFLSIERSLTSHNEFAIPYPTYFHPTSTPEILQWQEKIRLTNRTVLFSFAGAQRPSRNQNGVVRTEVIKQCKSSSKTCRFLDCDVNANSCDDPISLMKLFESSTFCLQPPGDSLTRKSVFDSILAGCIPVFFNQGSAYKQYLWHIPKNSSKYSVYITVKELRTGGKNKIEEILRGIPNERVVGMRENVIRLIPKIVYAKPNRNKPDGEILEDSFDVAVKGVLERIEGIRRNEFKTD
;
A
#
# COMPACT_ATOMS: atom_id res chain seq x y z
N MET A 1 44.79 28.03 48.44
CA MET A 1 43.77 27.89 49.48
C MET A 1 42.84 26.75 49.10
N THR A 2 43.10 25.62 49.74
CA THR A 2 42.21 24.48 49.98
C THR A 2 40.83 24.94 50.44
N PHE A 3 39.75 24.29 49.97
CA PHE A 3 38.71 23.74 50.85
C PHE A 3 37.88 22.69 50.09
N ILE A 4 37.94 21.46 50.60
CA ILE A 4 37.13 20.30 50.27
C ILE A 4 35.78 20.41 51.02
N PRO A 5 34.69 19.82 50.49
CA PRO A 5 33.85 19.03 51.38
C PRO A 5 33.62 17.60 50.86
N GLN A 6 33.87 16.64 51.75
CA GLN A 6 33.59 15.22 51.62
C GLN A 6 32.12 14.88 51.97
N SER A 7 31.66 13.84 51.28
CA SER A 7 30.75 12.77 51.75
C SER A 7 29.23 12.99 51.70
N LYS A 8 28.57 12.11 50.94
CA LYS A 8 27.60 11.11 51.43
C LYS A 8 27.36 10.08 50.33
N ASN A 9 28.13 8.99 50.32
CA ASN A 9 27.98 7.89 49.36
C ASN A 9 27.95 6.56 50.11
N SER A 10 26.84 6.27 50.81
CA SER A 10 26.63 4.99 51.50
C SER A 10 25.28 4.32 51.20
N SER A 11 24.36 4.96 50.46
CA SER A 11 23.07 4.36 50.10
C SER A 11 23.09 3.60 48.76
N VAL A 12 23.97 4.00 47.81
CA VAL A 12 23.99 3.41 46.46
C VAL A 12 24.64 2.02 46.42
N ARG A 13 25.56 1.68 47.34
CA ARG A 13 26.21 0.34 47.38
C ARG A 13 25.31 -0.78 47.89
N HIS A 14 24.21 -0.49 48.59
CA HIS A 14 23.31 -1.52 49.13
C HIS A 14 22.27 -1.96 48.08
N HIS A 15 21.76 -1.02 47.28
CA HIS A 15 20.78 -1.33 46.24
C HIS A 15 21.38 -2.09 45.04
N THR A 16 22.65 -1.83 44.68
CA THR A 16 23.31 -2.55 43.57
C THR A 16 23.65 -4.01 43.92
N LYS A 17 23.94 -4.32 45.20
CA LYS A 17 24.18 -5.71 45.66
C LYS A 17 22.92 -6.56 45.66
N ILE A 18 21.77 -5.98 46.02
CA ILE A 18 20.47 -6.68 46.01
C ILE A 18 20.01 -6.97 44.58
N PHE A 19 20.25 -6.04 43.63
CA PHE A 19 19.89 -6.22 42.23
C PHE A 19 20.71 -7.31 41.54
N ILE A 20 22.02 -7.39 41.81
CA ILE A 20 22.91 -8.41 41.23
C ILE A 20 22.60 -9.80 41.80
N ASN A 21 22.32 -9.93 43.11
CA ASN A 21 21.96 -11.22 43.70
C ASN A 21 20.62 -11.77 43.19
N ASN A 22 19.64 -10.91 42.89
CA ASN A 22 18.36 -11.34 42.31
C ASN A 22 18.48 -11.80 40.84
N ILE A 23 19.46 -11.27 40.09
CA ILE A 23 19.73 -11.71 38.71
C ILE A 23 20.45 -13.06 38.70
N LEU A 24 21.42 -13.27 39.60
CA LEU A 24 22.12 -14.55 39.75
C LEU A 24 21.15 -15.69 40.17
N PHE A 25 20.22 -15.43 41.09
CA PHE A 25 19.21 -16.41 41.49
C PHE A 25 18.22 -16.78 40.37
N ALA A 26 17.92 -15.85 39.46
CA ALA A 26 17.06 -16.09 38.30
C ALA A 26 17.77 -16.90 37.20
N CYS A 27 19.08 -16.73 37.04
CA CYS A 27 19.88 -17.51 36.09
C CYS A 27 20.04 -18.98 36.52
N ASP A 28 20.19 -19.25 37.82
CA ASP A 28 20.30 -20.62 38.35
C ASP A 28 18.96 -21.40 38.30
N PHE A 29 17.83 -20.69 38.34
CA PHE A 29 16.51 -21.32 38.17
C PHE A 29 16.23 -21.70 36.71
N LEU A 30 16.73 -20.93 35.74
CA LEU A 30 16.54 -21.21 34.31
C LEU A 30 17.42 -22.37 33.82
N THR A 31 18.63 -22.52 34.35
CA THR A 31 19.52 -23.66 34.03
C THR A 31 18.98 -25.00 34.55
N PHE A 32 18.32 -25.00 35.72
CA PHE A 32 17.68 -26.21 36.28
C PHE A 32 16.45 -26.69 35.47
N PHE A 33 15.73 -25.76 34.84
CA PHE A 33 14.61 -26.10 33.95
C PHE A 33 15.06 -26.56 32.56
N SER A 34 16.15 -26.01 32.02
CA SER A 34 16.71 -26.46 30.74
C SER A 34 17.28 -27.88 30.80
N LEU A 35 17.91 -28.28 31.91
CA LEU A 35 18.46 -29.64 32.07
C LEU A 35 17.38 -30.73 32.19
N ASN A 36 16.20 -30.42 32.73
CA ASN A 36 15.09 -31.38 32.83
C ASN A 36 14.33 -31.55 31.51
N PHE A 37 14.36 -30.55 30.62
CA PHE A 37 13.69 -30.63 29.31
C PHE A 37 14.51 -31.44 28.29
N ASP A 38 15.84 -31.42 28.39
CA ASP A 38 16.74 -32.16 27.48
C ASP A 38 16.73 -33.68 27.74
N MET A 39 16.50 -34.09 28.99
CA MET A 39 16.43 -35.51 29.35
C MET A 39 15.14 -36.19 28.84
N ASP A 40 14.03 -35.45 28.74
CA ASP A 40 12.74 -35.94 28.25
C ASP A 40 12.67 -36.01 26.70
N HIS A 41 13.50 -35.19 26.02
CA HIS A 41 13.63 -35.21 24.57
C HIS A 41 14.53 -36.36 24.07
N GLN A 42 15.54 -36.78 24.86
CA GLN A 42 16.35 -37.96 24.53
C GLN A 42 15.59 -39.29 24.69
N ILE A 43 14.67 -39.41 25.65
CA ILE A 43 13.91 -40.66 25.85
C ILE A 43 12.88 -40.90 24.72
N LYS A 44 12.35 -39.85 24.09
CA LYS A 44 11.39 -39.96 22.97
C LYS A 44 12.03 -40.28 21.61
N ASN A 45 13.32 -40.03 21.42
CA ASN A 45 14.00 -40.32 20.16
C ASN A 45 14.60 -41.73 20.07
N THR A 46 14.71 -42.46 21.19
CA THR A 46 15.23 -43.85 21.21
C THR A 46 14.14 -44.91 20.96
N MET A 47 12.86 -44.52 20.83
CA MET A 47 11.74 -45.45 20.60
C MET A 47 11.16 -45.44 19.17
N LYS A 48 11.84 -44.82 18.19
CA LYS A 48 11.35 -44.74 16.80
C LYS A 48 12.12 -45.55 15.76
N ASN A 49 13.11 -46.34 16.17
CA ASN A 49 13.78 -47.33 15.32
C ASN A 49 13.72 -48.70 16.01
N ASN A 50 12.72 -49.51 15.66
CA ASN A 50 12.82 -50.96 15.45
C ASN A 50 11.43 -51.54 15.10
N ASN A 51 11.40 -52.34 14.04
CA ASN A 51 10.21 -52.96 13.47
C ASN A 51 9.82 -54.26 14.19
N SER A 52 8.50 -54.47 14.25
CA SER A 52 7.77 -55.76 14.23
C SER A 52 7.78 -56.69 15.46
N SER A 53 6.59 -57.29 15.62
CA SER A 53 6.19 -58.49 16.38
C SER A 53 5.61 -58.31 17.80
N SER A 54 4.52 -59.05 17.96
CA SER A 54 3.54 -59.19 19.04
C SER A 54 4.13 -59.65 20.39
N VAL A 55 3.53 -59.21 21.49
CA VAL A 55 2.97 -60.04 22.60
C VAL A 55 2.56 -59.13 23.77
N SER A 56 1.54 -59.58 24.49
CA SER A 56 0.78 -58.95 25.56
C SER A 56 1.37 -59.09 26.98
N ILE A 57 0.76 -58.33 27.90
CA ILE A 57 0.62 -58.47 29.38
C ILE A 57 1.80 -57.99 30.28
N GLU A 58 1.60 -56.94 31.10
CA GLU A 58 1.23 -56.98 32.53
C GLU A 58 1.39 -55.61 33.24
N ASN A 59 0.45 -55.32 34.15
CA ASN A 59 0.35 -54.13 34.99
C ASN A 59 1.16 -54.31 36.30
N HIS A 60 1.91 -53.28 36.72
CA HIS A 60 2.19 -53.04 38.14
C HIS A 60 2.38 -51.53 38.47
N PRO A 61 2.11 -51.10 39.72
CA PRO A 61 1.56 -49.78 40.04
C PRO A 61 2.64 -48.73 40.38
N TRP A 62 2.46 -47.52 39.85
CA TRP A 62 3.32 -46.38 40.17
C TRP A 62 2.98 -45.75 41.53
N LYS A 63 4.02 -45.64 42.37
CA LYS A 63 4.06 -44.81 43.59
C LYS A 63 3.70 -43.36 43.27
N LYS A 64 2.68 -42.81 43.94
CA LYS A 64 2.35 -41.37 43.94
C LYS A 64 3.54 -40.56 44.49
N LYS A 65 4.07 -39.62 43.71
CA LYS A 65 5.02 -38.57 44.14
C LYS A 65 4.27 -37.25 44.41
N PRO A 66 4.77 -36.40 45.34
CA PRO A 66 4.03 -35.29 45.91
C PRO A 66 4.10 -34.03 45.02
N THR A 67 3.37 -34.01 43.92
CA THR A 67 3.32 -32.84 43.00
C THR A 67 2.36 -31.76 43.45
N THR A 68 1.34 -32.09 44.25
CA THR A 68 0.32 -31.13 44.70
C THR A 68 0.83 -30.15 45.77
N LEU A 69 1.72 -30.59 46.66
CA LEU A 69 2.28 -29.73 47.72
C LEU A 69 3.22 -28.65 47.15
N LEU A 70 4.02 -29.00 46.14
CA LEU A 70 4.93 -28.07 45.45
C LEU A 70 4.17 -27.01 44.63
N LEU A 71 3.04 -27.40 44.01
CA LEU A 71 2.15 -26.47 43.33
C LEU A 71 1.47 -25.49 44.29
N PHE A 72 1.08 -25.94 45.48
CA PHE A 72 0.50 -25.07 46.50
C PHE A 72 1.52 -24.05 47.02
N LEU A 73 2.77 -24.46 47.26
CA LEU A 73 3.84 -23.56 47.71
C LEU A 73 4.23 -22.53 46.64
N SER A 74 4.21 -22.89 45.34
CA SER A 74 4.48 -21.94 44.26
C SER A 74 3.35 -20.92 44.10
N LEU A 75 2.09 -21.32 44.22
CA LEU A 75 0.95 -20.40 44.16
C LEU A 75 0.91 -19.44 45.37
N LEU A 76 1.28 -19.92 46.57
CA LEU A 76 1.34 -19.09 47.77
C LEU A 76 2.43 -18.00 47.66
N SER A 77 3.60 -18.36 47.12
CA SER A 77 4.71 -17.41 46.93
C SER A 77 4.40 -16.35 45.86
N ILE A 78 3.72 -16.72 44.77
CA ILE A 78 3.26 -15.77 43.75
C ILE A 78 2.21 -14.80 44.33
N SER A 79 1.27 -15.32 45.13
CA SER A 79 0.24 -14.49 45.78
C SER A 79 0.85 -13.46 46.74
N LEU A 80 1.82 -13.87 47.56
CA LEU A 80 2.55 -12.98 48.48
C LEU A 80 3.37 -11.91 47.75
N LEU A 81 3.95 -12.24 46.58
CA LEU A 81 4.69 -11.28 45.74
C LEU A 81 3.75 -10.22 45.13
N LEU A 82 2.57 -10.63 44.65
CA LEU A 82 1.56 -9.71 44.12
C LEU A 82 0.99 -8.78 45.20
N LEU A 83 0.83 -9.28 46.44
CA LEU A 83 0.43 -8.47 47.60
C LEU A 83 1.48 -7.41 47.95
N ARG A 84 2.78 -7.74 47.91
CA ARG A 84 3.86 -6.75 48.11
C ARG A 84 3.88 -5.68 47.01
N LEU A 85 3.76 -6.09 45.74
CA LEU A 85 3.74 -5.15 44.61
C LEU A 85 2.50 -4.23 44.61
N SER A 86 1.39 -4.66 45.23
CA SER A 86 0.19 -3.84 45.45
C SER A 86 0.41 -2.78 46.53
N GLN A 87 1.07 -3.14 47.64
CA GLN A 87 1.34 -2.21 48.74
C GLN A 87 2.33 -1.10 48.34
N ASP A 88 3.31 -1.39 47.46
CA ASP A 88 4.27 -0.38 46.97
C ASP A 88 3.62 0.67 46.05
N LYS A 89 2.45 0.39 45.44
CA LYS A 89 1.68 1.38 44.67
C LYS A 89 0.76 2.25 45.51
N ILE A 90 0.41 1.82 46.73
CA ILE A 90 -0.49 2.55 47.64
C ILE A 90 0.28 3.59 48.48
N ILE A 91 1.60 3.44 48.65
CA ILE A 91 2.43 4.37 49.43
C ILE A 91 2.77 5.67 48.66
N LEU A 92 2.58 5.74 47.34
CA LEU A 92 2.87 6.94 46.53
C LEU A 92 1.69 7.92 46.36
N ILE A 93 0.50 7.63 46.93
CA ILE A 93 -0.73 8.44 46.70
C ILE A 93 -1.15 9.27 47.93
N THR A 94 -0.52 9.12 49.09
CA THR A 94 -1.03 9.72 50.36
C THR A 94 -0.26 10.95 50.87
N THR A 95 0.46 11.68 50.03
CA THR A 95 1.07 12.98 50.42
C THR A 95 0.88 14.07 49.36
N THR A 96 -0.34 14.57 49.21
CA THR A 96 -0.59 15.96 48.78
C THR A 96 -1.79 16.50 49.56
N LYS A 97 -1.52 17.09 50.73
CA LYS A 97 -2.50 17.88 51.49
C LYS A 97 -2.63 19.26 50.85
N THR A 98 -3.86 19.62 50.57
CA THR A 98 -4.37 20.91 50.13
C THR A 98 -3.96 22.01 51.11
N THR A 99 -3.33 23.08 50.61
CA THR A 99 -3.34 24.41 51.24
C THR A 99 -3.62 25.43 50.15
N ALA A 100 -4.75 26.12 50.31
CA ALA A 100 -5.13 27.25 49.49
C ALA A 100 -4.31 28.46 49.92
N THR A 101 -3.55 29.03 48.98
CA THR A 101 -3.06 30.41 49.08
C THR A 101 -2.91 31.01 47.70
N THR A 102 -3.39 32.23 47.61
CA THR A 102 -3.45 33.17 46.49
C THR A 102 -2.12 33.40 45.79
N GLY A 103 -2.18 33.48 44.45
CA GLY A 103 -1.32 34.30 43.61
C GLY A 103 0.13 33.86 43.48
N THR A 104 0.45 33.21 42.35
CA THR A 104 1.63 33.54 41.55
C THR A 104 1.51 32.89 40.18
N ASP A 105 1.74 33.73 39.19
CA ASP A 105 1.89 33.51 37.76
C ASP A 105 2.63 32.20 37.43
N HIS A 106 1.89 31.21 36.95
CA HIS A 106 2.47 30.09 36.21
C HIS A 106 1.98 30.17 34.78
N GLN A 107 2.83 30.80 33.98
CA GLN A 107 2.96 30.67 32.53
C GLN A 107 2.78 29.20 32.12
N ARG A 108 1.52 28.82 31.91
CA ARG A 108 1.16 27.65 31.14
C ARG A 108 1.64 27.98 29.74
N SER A 109 2.67 27.28 29.26
CA SER A 109 3.02 27.33 27.85
C SER A 109 1.84 26.78 27.05
N HIS A 110 0.92 27.67 26.74
CA HIS A 110 0.09 27.56 25.56
C HIS A 110 1.07 27.46 24.39
N LYS A 111 1.40 26.23 24.00
CA LYS A 111 1.85 25.98 22.63
C LYS A 111 0.71 26.52 21.78
N SER A 112 0.95 27.65 21.11
CA SER A 112 -0.04 28.28 20.25
C SER A 112 -0.49 27.22 19.23
N SER A 113 -1.76 27.29 18.83
CA SER A 113 -2.30 26.50 17.71
C SER A 113 -1.57 26.74 16.37
N GLU A 114 -0.60 27.65 16.34
CA GLU A 114 0.25 27.97 15.18
C GLU A 114 1.41 26.97 14.98
N ASP A 115 1.73 26.13 15.98
CA ASP A 115 2.88 25.20 15.93
C ASP A 115 2.51 23.73 15.62
N ASP A 116 1.22 23.40 15.45
CA ASP A 116 0.80 22.05 15.07
C ASP A 116 0.84 21.88 13.54
N THR A 117 1.95 21.35 13.03
CA THR A 117 2.15 21.05 11.59
C THR A 117 1.17 20.02 11.03
N CYS A 118 0.41 19.33 11.89
CA CYS A 118 -0.61 18.36 11.52
C CYS A 118 -2.03 18.91 11.59
N LEU A 119 -2.22 20.17 12.01
CA LEU A 119 -3.52 20.82 11.97
C LEU A 119 -4.09 20.78 10.54
N GLY A 120 -5.35 20.35 10.41
CA GLY A 120 -5.98 20.15 9.11
C GLY A 120 -5.52 18.90 8.34
N ARG A 121 -4.49 18.19 8.81
CA ARG A 121 -3.85 17.04 8.14
C ARG A 121 -4.01 15.71 8.87
N TYR A 122 -4.59 15.72 10.08
CA TYR A 122 -4.79 14.50 10.86
C TYR A 122 -5.66 13.47 10.14
N ILE A 123 -5.21 12.22 10.14
CA ILE A 123 -5.97 11.08 9.59
C ILE A 123 -6.14 10.01 10.66
N TYR A 124 -7.37 9.52 10.79
CA TYR A 124 -7.69 8.36 11.60
C TYR A 124 -7.96 7.15 10.69
N ILE A 125 -7.36 6.00 11.01
CA ILE A 125 -7.60 4.75 10.29
C ILE A 125 -8.68 3.96 11.03
N HIS A 126 -9.75 3.58 10.34
CA HIS A 126 -10.75 2.68 10.91
C HIS A 126 -10.15 1.32 11.25
N ASN A 127 -10.38 0.87 12.48
CA ASN A 127 -10.11 -0.52 12.88
C ASN A 127 -11.23 -1.44 12.37
N LEU A 128 -11.17 -1.79 11.08
CA LEU A 128 -12.17 -2.63 10.44
C LEU A 128 -12.10 -4.08 10.95
N PRO A 129 -13.23 -4.81 10.97
CA PRO A 129 -13.22 -6.26 11.08
C PRO A 129 -12.27 -6.88 10.04
N SER A 130 -11.38 -7.78 10.47
CA SER A 130 -10.27 -8.32 9.67
C SER A 130 -10.68 -8.97 8.35
N ARG A 131 -11.91 -9.47 8.25
CA ARG A 131 -12.53 -9.98 7.02
C ARG A 131 -12.51 -9.02 5.83
N PHE A 132 -12.43 -7.71 6.09
CA PHE A 132 -12.36 -6.66 5.06
C PHE A 132 -10.92 -6.40 4.59
N ASN A 133 -9.89 -6.91 5.27
CA ASN A 133 -8.50 -6.68 4.88
C ASN A 133 -7.56 -7.85 5.21
N LEU A 134 -7.16 -8.01 6.47
CA LEU A 134 -6.11 -8.92 6.89
C LEU A 134 -6.42 -10.39 6.55
N GLU A 135 -7.68 -10.82 6.69
CA GLU A 135 -8.07 -12.18 6.30
C GLU A 135 -8.03 -12.40 4.78
N ILE A 136 -8.25 -11.34 3.99
CA ILE A 136 -8.20 -11.40 2.52
C ILE A 136 -6.79 -11.75 2.07
N ILE A 137 -5.78 -11.08 2.63
CA ILE A 137 -4.38 -11.33 2.30
C ILE A 137 -3.82 -12.58 3.00
N LYS A 138 -4.35 -12.96 4.16
CA LYS A 138 -4.02 -14.24 4.81
C LYS A 138 -4.44 -15.43 3.94
N ASP A 139 -5.58 -15.32 3.25
CA ASP A 139 -6.06 -16.26 2.24
C ASP A 139 -5.71 -15.83 0.80
N CYS A 140 -4.50 -15.30 0.59
CA CYS A 140 -4.05 -14.82 -0.72
C CYS A 140 -4.13 -15.88 -1.84
N LYS A 141 -4.13 -17.18 -1.49
CA LYS A 141 -4.26 -18.27 -2.45
C LYS A 141 -5.63 -18.25 -3.13
N SER A 142 -6.71 -17.87 -2.45
CA SER A 142 -8.04 -17.77 -3.06
C SER A 142 -8.19 -16.60 -4.04
N ILE A 143 -7.27 -15.63 -3.99
CA ILE A 143 -7.18 -14.51 -4.95
C ILE A 143 -6.51 -14.99 -6.26
N THR A 144 -5.62 -15.98 -6.19
CA THR A 144 -4.92 -16.54 -7.35
C THR A 144 -5.88 -17.34 -8.23
N ARG A 145 -5.91 -17.03 -9.53
CA ARG A 145 -6.71 -17.75 -10.53
C ARG A 145 -5.84 -18.83 -11.19
N PRO A 146 -6.44 -19.91 -11.72
CA PRO A 146 -5.70 -20.94 -12.44
C PRO A 146 -4.91 -20.46 -13.67
N LYS A 147 -5.27 -19.30 -14.25
CA LYS A 147 -4.57 -18.70 -15.40
C LYS A 147 -3.46 -17.73 -15.00
N ASP A 148 -3.33 -17.42 -13.71
CA ASP A 148 -2.30 -16.49 -13.26
C ASP A 148 -0.97 -17.24 -13.20
N LYS A 149 0.06 -16.74 -13.89
CA LYS A 149 1.39 -17.34 -13.93
C LYS A 149 2.09 -17.31 -12.57
N ILE A 150 1.76 -16.31 -11.76
CA ILE A 150 2.35 -16.05 -10.45
C ILE A 150 1.23 -15.99 -9.41
N SER A 151 1.42 -16.70 -8.29
CA SER A 151 0.51 -16.64 -7.15
C SER A 151 0.41 -15.21 -6.62
N MET A 152 -0.80 -14.76 -6.30
CA MET A 152 -1.04 -13.47 -5.68
C MET A 152 -0.36 -13.31 -4.32
N CYS A 153 -0.07 -14.42 -3.64
CA CYS A 153 0.70 -14.40 -2.41
C CYS A 153 2.10 -13.82 -2.60
N LYS A 154 2.76 -14.05 -3.74
CA LYS A 154 4.10 -13.50 -3.99
C LYS A 154 4.09 -11.98 -4.08
N TYR A 155 2.99 -11.40 -4.55
CA TYR A 155 2.87 -9.95 -4.65
C TYR A 155 2.60 -9.27 -3.30
N LEU A 156 2.42 -10.02 -2.21
CA LEU A 156 2.35 -9.47 -0.85
C LEU A 156 3.72 -9.20 -0.24
N ASP A 157 4.78 -9.79 -0.79
CA ASP A 157 6.15 -9.55 -0.35
C ASP A 157 6.47 -8.05 -0.40
N ASN A 158 7.37 -7.61 0.49
CA ASN A 158 7.81 -6.21 0.56
C ASN A 158 6.64 -5.23 0.64
N SER A 159 5.72 -5.41 1.58
CA SER A 159 4.58 -4.50 1.79
C SER A 159 3.65 -4.34 0.58
N GLY A 160 3.50 -5.39 -0.23
CA GLY A 160 2.68 -5.37 -1.44
C GLY A 160 3.41 -4.94 -2.72
N PHE A 161 4.70 -4.62 -2.66
CA PHE A 161 5.50 -4.33 -3.84
C PHE A 161 5.84 -5.58 -4.65
N GLY A 162 5.82 -6.75 -4.01
CA GLY A 162 6.19 -8.03 -4.61
C GLY A 162 7.69 -8.34 -4.49
N PRO A 163 8.18 -9.37 -5.21
CA PRO A 163 9.59 -9.75 -5.18
C PRO A 163 10.50 -8.67 -5.76
N LEU A 164 11.71 -8.53 -5.24
CA LEU A 164 12.75 -7.69 -5.85
C LEU A 164 13.02 -8.15 -7.28
N ILE A 165 13.20 -7.19 -8.18
CA ILE A 165 13.73 -7.44 -9.53
C ILE A 165 15.11 -6.81 -9.63
N GLY A 166 15.92 -7.36 -10.52
CA GLY A 166 17.31 -6.95 -10.65
C GLY A 166 18.21 -7.59 -9.59
N GLY A 167 19.28 -8.25 -10.06
CA GLY A 167 20.31 -8.79 -9.17
C GLY A 167 21.25 -7.69 -8.66
N LYS A 168 22.29 -8.08 -7.93
CA LYS A 168 23.33 -7.15 -7.43
C LYS A 168 24.08 -6.37 -8.54
N SER A 169 23.91 -6.75 -9.81
CA SER A 169 24.61 -6.20 -10.98
C SER A 169 23.70 -5.68 -12.10
N SER A 170 22.42 -5.40 -11.83
CA SER A 170 21.51 -4.84 -12.85
C SER A 170 21.22 -3.37 -12.65
N ASP A 171 20.93 -2.64 -13.74
CA ASP A 171 20.45 -1.24 -13.75
C ASP A 171 19.15 -0.98 -12.95
N TYR A 172 18.53 -2.04 -12.43
CA TYR A 172 17.27 -2.05 -11.70
C TYR A 172 17.47 -2.48 -10.24
N SER A 173 18.42 -1.86 -9.54
CA SER A 173 18.69 -2.11 -8.13
C SER A 173 19.34 -0.87 -7.49
N PRO A 174 19.04 -0.52 -6.22
CA PRO A 174 18.02 -1.11 -5.34
C PRO A 174 16.59 -0.60 -5.68
N SER A 175 15.59 -1.05 -4.92
CA SER A 175 14.22 -0.48 -4.92
C SER A 175 13.34 -0.76 -6.13
N TRP A 176 13.66 -1.79 -6.92
CA TRP A 176 12.80 -2.27 -8.00
C TRP A 176 12.13 -3.59 -7.64
N TYR A 177 10.85 -3.72 -7.99
CA TYR A 177 10.01 -4.85 -7.62
C TYR A 177 9.12 -5.32 -8.77
N ALA A 178 8.75 -6.60 -8.75
CA ALA A 178 7.78 -7.18 -9.67
C ALA A 178 6.35 -6.86 -9.21
N THR A 179 6.02 -5.57 -9.20
CA THR A 179 4.78 -5.06 -8.63
C THR A 179 3.57 -5.34 -9.50
N ASN A 180 2.57 -5.97 -8.89
CA ASN A 180 1.32 -6.28 -9.57
C ASN A 180 0.39 -5.07 -9.59
N GLN A 181 -0.24 -4.84 -10.75
CA GLN A 181 -1.15 -3.72 -10.99
C GLN A 181 -2.33 -3.59 -10.01
N PHE A 182 -2.70 -4.65 -9.29
CA PHE A 182 -3.84 -4.66 -8.37
C PHE A 182 -3.46 -4.60 -6.88
N MET A 183 -2.20 -4.35 -6.54
CA MET A 183 -1.73 -4.32 -5.13
C MET A 183 -1.85 -2.97 -4.44
N LEU A 184 -2.43 -1.96 -5.11
CA LEU A 184 -2.44 -0.60 -4.59
C LEU A 184 -3.12 -0.46 -3.22
N GLU A 185 -4.12 -1.28 -2.92
CA GLU A 185 -4.81 -1.27 -1.61
C GLU A 185 -3.86 -1.62 -0.46
N VAL A 186 -2.99 -2.60 -0.68
CA VAL A 186 -1.99 -3.03 0.31
C VAL A 186 -0.87 -2.01 0.40
N ILE A 187 -0.32 -1.59 -0.75
CA ILE A 187 0.75 -0.59 -0.82
C ILE A 187 0.35 0.70 -0.11
N PHE A 188 -0.84 1.22 -0.41
CA PHE A 188 -1.34 2.46 0.18
C PHE A 188 -1.64 2.29 1.66
N HIS A 189 -2.20 1.16 2.09
CA HIS A 189 -2.47 0.91 3.52
C HIS A 189 -1.17 0.79 4.32
N GLU A 190 -0.16 0.06 3.82
CA GLU A 190 1.14 -0.04 4.49
C GLU A 190 1.82 1.33 4.59
N LYS A 191 1.72 2.17 3.55
CA LYS A 191 2.26 3.52 3.60
C LYS A 191 1.47 4.43 4.55
N MET A 192 0.14 4.31 4.56
CA MET A 192 -0.74 5.08 5.46
C MET A 192 -0.38 4.85 6.93
N LYS A 193 0.00 3.63 7.32
CA LYS A 193 0.47 3.33 8.70
C LYS A 193 1.70 4.12 9.14
N SER A 194 2.45 4.70 8.20
CA SER A 194 3.63 5.55 8.44
C SER A 194 3.38 7.03 8.17
N TYR A 195 2.12 7.45 7.95
CA TYR A 195 1.79 8.85 7.72
C TYR A 195 2.02 9.68 8.98
N GLU A 196 2.74 10.79 8.84
CA GLU A 196 3.22 11.62 9.96
C GLU A 196 2.10 12.21 10.83
N CYS A 197 0.94 12.49 10.23
CA CYS A 197 -0.23 13.04 10.92
C CYS A 197 -1.29 11.97 11.20
N LEU A 198 -0.89 10.73 11.50
CA LEU A 198 -1.83 9.74 12.02
C LEU A 198 -2.23 10.06 13.47
N THR A 199 -3.52 10.01 13.76
CA THR A 199 -4.06 10.18 15.11
C THR A 199 -4.81 8.94 15.57
N ARG A 200 -4.72 8.65 16.88
CA ARG A 200 -5.56 7.64 17.55
C ARG A 200 -6.89 8.22 18.03
N ASN A 201 -7.00 9.55 18.13
CA ASN A 201 -8.22 10.24 18.50
C ASN A 201 -8.94 10.71 17.22
N SER A 202 -10.02 10.02 16.84
CA SER A 202 -10.77 10.34 15.64
C SER A 202 -11.42 11.73 15.67
N SER A 203 -11.61 12.33 16.84
CA SER A 203 -12.19 13.67 16.98
C SER A 203 -11.25 14.78 16.47
N LEU A 204 -9.94 14.49 16.36
CA LEU A 204 -8.96 15.39 15.76
C LEU A 204 -8.84 15.21 14.24
N ALA A 205 -9.44 14.16 13.68
CA ALA A 205 -9.16 13.73 12.32
C ALA A 205 -9.84 14.62 11.27
N SER A 206 -9.04 15.16 10.36
CA SER A 206 -9.53 15.81 9.14
C SER A 206 -10.11 14.82 8.15
N ALA A 207 -9.58 13.60 8.09
CA ALA A 207 -10.09 12.55 7.22
C ALA A 207 -10.05 11.17 7.90
N ILE A 208 -10.94 10.30 7.47
CA ILE A 208 -11.05 8.93 7.98
C ILE A 208 -10.70 7.94 6.87
N TYR A 209 -9.60 7.21 7.04
CA TYR A 209 -9.19 6.18 6.09
C TYR A 209 -9.90 4.85 6.39
N VAL A 210 -10.52 4.25 5.37
CA VAL A 210 -11.20 2.95 5.43
C VAL A 210 -10.34 1.91 4.70
N PRO A 211 -9.56 1.07 5.41
CA PRO A 211 -8.65 0.10 4.79
C PRO A 211 -9.40 -1.17 4.33
N TYR A 212 -10.38 -1.04 3.43
CA TYR A 212 -11.07 -2.18 2.79
C TYR A 212 -10.38 -2.59 1.50
N TYR A 213 -9.96 -3.86 1.38
CA TYR A 213 -9.32 -4.39 0.16
C TYR A 213 -10.37 -4.86 -0.85
N ALA A 214 -11.23 -3.96 -1.31
CA ALA A 214 -12.37 -4.23 -2.19
C ALA A 214 -11.98 -4.92 -3.50
N GLY A 215 -10.85 -4.54 -4.08
CA GLY A 215 -10.33 -5.08 -5.33
C GLY A 215 -9.82 -6.51 -5.18
N LEU A 216 -9.08 -6.79 -4.11
CA LEU A 216 -8.65 -8.15 -3.76
C LEU A 216 -9.85 -9.04 -3.41
N ASP A 217 -10.81 -8.51 -2.65
CA ASP A 217 -12.05 -9.20 -2.28
C ASP A 217 -12.87 -9.59 -3.52
N PHE A 218 -13.11 -8.62 -4.42
CA PHE A 218 -13.80 -8.84 -5.68
C PHE A 218 -13.20 -10.00 -6.48
N ARG A 219 -11.86 -10.10 -6.49
CA ARG A 219 -11.15 -11.14 -7.22
C ARG A 219 -11.38 -12.54 -6.64
N ARG A 220 -11.51 -12.71 -5.32
CA ARG A 220 -11.89 -13.98 -4.68
C ARG A 220 -13.26 -14.48 -5.15
N HIS A 221 -14.16 -13.54 -5.41
CA HIS A 221 -15.55 -13.83 -5.76
C HIS A 221 -15.86 -13.72 -7.26
N LEU A 222 -14.87 -13.41 -8.10
CA LEU A 222 -15.04 -13.12 -9.53
C LEU A 222 -15.78 -14.20 -10.33
N ARG A 223 -15.62 -15.47 -9.94
CA ARG A 223 -16.23 -16.63 -10.60
C ARG A 223 -17.57 -17.07 -9.98
N ARG A 224 -17.95 -16.52 -8.82
CA ARG A 224 -19.22 -16.90 -8.20
C ARG A 224 -20.36 -16.31 -9.04
N ARG A 225 -21.20 -17.18 -9.63
CA ARG A 225 -22.43 -16.75 -10.32
C ARG A 225 -23.46 -16.13 -9.36
N ASN A 226 -23.26 -16.29 -8.05
CA ASN A 226 -24.11 -15.71 -7.03
C ASN A 226 -23.78 -14.21 -6.86
N VAL A 227 -24.68 -13.38 -7.38
CA VAL A 227 -24.63 -11.91 -7.27
C VAL A 227 -24.65 -11.45 -5.81
N ALA A 228 -25.49 -12.05 -4.97
CA ALA A 228 -25.59 -11.68 -3.55
C ALA A 228 -24.26 -11.90 -2.82
N ALA A 229 -23.55 -13.00 -3.13
CA ALA A 229 -22.25 -13.28 -2.54
C ALA A 229 -21.17 -12.27 -2.96
N ARG A 230 -21.22 -11.76 -4.20
CA ARG A 230 -20.30 -10.73 -4.70
C ARG A 230 -20.53 -9.37 -4.04
N ASP A 231 -21.77 -9.07 -3.67
CA ASP A 231 -22.16 -7.79 -3.07
C ASP A 231 -22.15 -7.78 -1.54
N ALA A 232 -22.07 -8.95 -0.90
CA ALA A 232 -22.23 -9.11 0.54
C ALA A 232 -21.23 -8.25 1.33
N ALA A 233 -19.94 -8.36 1.02
CA ALA A 233 -18.89 -7.64 1.77
C ALA A 233 -19.07 -6.11 1.69
N GLY A 234 -19.33 -5.55 0.49
CA GLY A 234 -19.58 -4.12 0.34
C GLY A 234 -20.81 -3.64 1.13
N LYS A 235 -21.91 -4.41 1.10
CA LYS A 235 -23.14 -4.10 1.87
C LYS A 235 -22.90 -4.18 3.37
N GLU A 236 -22.14 -5.16 3.83
CA GLU A 236 -21.83 -5.32 5.24
C GLU A 236 -20.85 -4.26 5.75
N LEU A 237 -19.89 -3.83 4.93
CA LEU A 237 -18.98 -2.75 5.26
C LEU A 237 -19.74 -1.44 5.49
N VAL A 238 -20.62 -1.04 4.56
CA VAL A 238 -21.36 0.23 4.74
C VAL A 238 -22.30 0.17 5.95
N LYS A 239 -22.93 -1.00 6.22
CA LYS A 239 -23.71 -1.21 7.45
C LYS A 239 -22.86 -1.08 8.70
N TRP A 240 -21.61 -1.54 8.68
CA TRP A 240 -20.68 -1.40 9.78
C TRP A 240 -20.22 0.06 9.96
N LEU A 241 -19.88 0.75 8.86
CA LEU A 241 -19.45 2.15 8.87
C LEU A 241 -20.51 3.07 9.49
N LYS A 242 -21.78 2.93 9.09
CA LYS A 242 -22.90 3.72 9.65
C LYS A 242 -23.04 3.64 11.17
N LYS A 243 -22.59 2.53 11.78
CA LYS A 243 -22.66 2.32 13.23
C LYS A 243 -21.53 3.01 13.98
N GLN A 244 -20.48 3.45 13.28
CA GLN A 244 -19.32 4.07 13.91
C GLN A 244 -19.61 5.53 14.27
N PRO A 245 -19.09 6.05 15.39
CA PRO A 245 -19.29 7.45 15.77
C PRO A 245 -18.74 8.41 14.70
N GLN A 246 -17.59 8.07 14.09
CA GLN A 246 -16.94 8.89 13.06
C GLN A 246 -17.81 9.12 11.82
N TRP A 247 -18.78 8.22 11.56
CA TRP A 247 -19.71 8.38 10.44
C TRP A 247 -20.69 9.53 10.65
N LYS A 248 -21.09 9.80 11.90
CA LYS A 248 -22.20 10.71 12.22
C LYS A 248 -21.88 12.16 11.86
N ASP A 249 -20.64 12.59 12.04
CA ASP A 249 -20.23 13.99 11.92
C ASP A 249 -20.46 14.55 10.50
N MET A 250 -20.10 13.80 9.46
CA MET A 250 -20.22 14.23 8.06
C MET A 250 -20.95 13.20 7.18
N SER A 251 -21.72 12.30 7.79
CA SER A 251 -22.43 11.22 7.09
C SER A 251 -21.55 10.43 6.10
N GLY A 252 -20.28 10.22 6.46
CA GLY A 252 -19.29 9.53 5.62
C GLY A 252 -18.52 10.40 4.61
N LYS A 253 -18.83 11.69 4.44
CA LYS A 253 -18.17 12.57 3.46
C LYS A 253 -16.68 12.85 3.75
N ASN A 254 -16.27 12.68 4.99
CA ASN A 254 -14.87 12.71 5.44
C ASN A 254 -14.16 11.35 5.33
N HIS A 255 -14.84 10.30 4.88
CA HIS A 255 -14.24 8.98 4.72
C HIS A 255 -13.71 8.79 3.31
N PHE A 256 -12.56 8.12 3.22
CA PHE A 256 -12.00 7.73 1.94
C PHE A 256 -11.40 6.33 1.98
N LEU A 257 -11.36 5.69 0.80
CA LEU A 257 -10.66 4.42 0.61
C LEU A 257 -9.99 4.36 -0.76
N VAL A 258 -9.04 3.44 -0.86
CA VAL A 258 -8.35 3.13 -2.12
C VAL A 258 -8.91 1.82 -2.66
N THR A 259 -9.18 1.79 -3.95
CA THR A 259 -9.51 0.56 -4.66
C THR A 259 -8.35 0.12 -5.53
N GLY A 260 -8.01 -1.15 -5.44
CA GLY A 260 -6.90 -1.75 -6.19
C GLY A 260 -7.29 -2.10 -7.62
N ARG A 261 -8.45 -1.64 -8.09
CA ARG A 261 -9.06 -2.01 -9.37
C ARG A 261 -9.80 -0.81 -9.97
N ILE A 262 -10.30 -0.96 -11.18
CA ILE A 262 -10.99 0.10 -11.91
C ILE A 262 -12.41 0.30 -11.39
N SER A 263 -12.94 1.52 -11.50
CA SER A 263 -14.31 1.92 -11.12
C SER A 263 -15.39 0.95 -11.62
N ARG A 264 -15.24 0.48 -12.87
CA ARG A 264 -16.17 -0.46 -13.52
C ARG A 264 -16.36 -1.76 -12.73
N ASP A 265 -15.37 -2.19 -11.96
CA ASP A 265 -15.44 -3.42 -11.17
C ASP A 265 -16.39 -3.30 -9.96
N PHE A 266 -16.82 -2.09 -9.60
CA PHE A 266 -17.65 -1.82 -8.43
C PHE A 266 -18.96 -1.10 -8.75
N ARG A 267 -19.29 -0.94 -10.03
CA ARG A 267 -20.44 -0.17 -10.54
C ARG A 267 -21.47 -1.00 -11.31
N ARG A 268 -21.68 -2.25 -10.92
CA ARG A 268 -22.71 -3.09 -11.54
C ARG A 268 -24.10 -2.61 -11.13
N ASN A 269 -24.86 -2.11 -12.10
CA ASN A 269 -26.24 -1.64 -11.92
C ASN A 269 -27.31 -2.73 -12.12
N SER A 270 -27.01 -3.81 -12.86
CA SER A 270 -27.98 -4.87 -13.13
C SER A 270 -27.89 -6.01 -12.10
N GLY A 271 -29.02 -6.59 -11.69
CA GLY A 271 -29.07 -7.83 -10.89
C GLY A 271 -28.70 -9.11 -11.64
N SER A 272 -28.33 -9.02 -12.92
CA SER A 272 -28.00 -10.18 -13.76
C SER A 272 -26.77 -10.94 -13.28
N ARG A 273 -26.85 -12.27 -13.27
CA ARG A 273 -25.74 -13.18 -12.94
C ARG A 273 -24.57 -13.07 -13.93
N SER A 274 -24.83 -12.66 -15.18
CA SER A 274 -23.79 -12.50 -16.21
C SER A 274 -23.08 -11.15 -16.14
N ALA A 275 -23.62 -10.19 -15.38
CA ALA A 275 -23.05 -8.86 -15.32
C ALA A 275 -21.77 -8.79 -14.48
N TRP A 276 -20.82 -7.99 -14.95
CA TRP A 276 -19.51 -7.79 -14.35
C TRP A 276 -19.55 -6.80 -13.17
N GLY A 277 -18.66 -6.97 -12.21
CA GLY A 277 -18.50 -6.10 -11.03
C GLY A 277 -19.42 -6.36 -9.82
N THR A 278 -19.15 -5.69 -8.70
CA THR A 278 -20.05 -5.57 -7.55
C THR A 278 -20.91 -4.31 -7.67
N ASN A 279 -21.87 -4.11 -6.77
CA ASN A 279 -22.63 -2.86 -6.68
C ASN A 279 -22.06 -1.87 -5.64
N PHE A 280 -20.85 -2.10 -5.12
CA PHE A 280 -20.32 -1.42 -3.93
C PHE A 280 -20.29 0.10 -4.05
N MET A 281 -19.83 0.66 -5.17
CA MET A 281 -19.79 2.11 -5.40
C MET A 281 -21.17 2.73 -5.72
N LEU A 282 -22.22 1.91 -5.85
CA LEU A 282 -23.60 2.35 -6.10
C LEU A 282 -24.49 2.24 -4.87
N LEU A 283 -23.98 1.78 -3.73
CA LEU A 283 -24.72 1.80 -2.47
C LEU A 283 -24.94 3.25 -2.02
N SER A 284 -26.09 3.54 -1.42
CA SER A 284 -26.46 4.88 -0.95
C SER A 284 -25.39 5.53 -0.07
N GLU A 285 -24.86 4.78 0.88
CA GLU A 285 -23.80 5.22 1.79
C GLU A 285 -22.48 5.44 1.07
N SER A 286 -22.18 4.61 0.08
CA SER A 286 -20.96 4.75 -0.72
C SER A 286 -20.93 6.04 -1.52
N LEU A 287 -22.07 6.62 -1.88
CA LEU A 287 -22.11 7.91 -2.59
C LEU A 287 -21.51 9.07 -1.78
N ASN A 288 -21.47 8.94 -0.44
CA ASN A 288 -20.82 9.91 0.44
C ASN A 288 -19.31 9.64 0.59
N LEU A 289 -18.84 8.41 0.38
CA LEU A 289 -17.42 8.07 0.50
C LEU A 289 -16.61 8.67 -0.64
N THR A 290 -15.35 9.03 -0.37
CA THR A 290 -14.36 9.34 -1.41
C THR A 290 -13.60 8.07 -1.83
N PHE A 291 -13.66 7.73 -3.12
CA PHE A 291 -12.93 6.60 -3.69
C PHE A 291 -11.70 7.07 -4.46
N LEU A 292 -10.55 6.49 -4.13
CA LEU A 292 -9.33 6.60 -4.92
C LEU A 292 -9.17 5.32 -5.73
N SER A 293 -9.24 5.40 -7.05
CA SER A 293 -9.20 4.21 -7.93
C SER A 293 -8.06 4.32 -8.93
N ILE A 294 -7.57 3.21 -9.47
CA ILE A 294 -6.55 3.25 -10.54
C ILE A 294 -7.13 3.70 -11.90
N GLU A 295 -8.44 3.66 -12.07
CA GLU A 295 -9.18 4.24 -13.19
C GLU A 295 -10.56 4.66 -12.67
N ARG A 296 -10.90 5.95 -12.71
CA ARG A 296 -12.20 6.46 -12.23
C ARG A 296 -13.27 6.40 -13.31
N SER A 297 -14.53 6.41 -12.87
CA SER A 297 -15.65 6.79 -13.73
C SER A 297 -15.62 8.30 -13.95
N LEU A 298 -15.66 8.71 -15.22
CA LEU A 298 -15.64 10.13 -15.59
C LEU A 298 -16.91 10.88 -15.16
N THR A 299 -17.98 10.16 -14.82
CA THR A 299 -19.27 10.71 -14.37
C THR A 299 -19.43 10.72 -12.85
N SER A 300 -18.52 10.12 -12.08
CA SER A 300 -18.61 10.10 -10.62
C SER A 300 -18.01 11.36 -10.01
N HIS A 301 -18.71 11.95 -9.03
CA HIS A 301 -18.27 13.15 -8.29
C HIS A 301 -17.46 12.83 -7.02
N ASN A 302 -17.49 11.59 -6.57
CA ASN A 302 -16.84 11.10 -5.36
C ASN A 302 -15.69 10.12 -5.65
N GLU A 303 -15.22 10.06 -6.90
CA GLU A 303 -14.13 9.18 -7.32
C GLU A 303 -13.01 9.95 -8.00
N PHE A 304 -11.76 9.64 -7.63
CA PHE A 304 -10.56 10.29 -8.14
C PHE A 304 -9.58 9.21 -8.59
N ALA A 305 -9.03 9.34 -9.79
CA ALA A 305 -8.05 8.38 -10.24
C ALA A 305 -6.67 8.73 -9.68
N ILE A 306 -5.97 7.73 -9.16
CA ILE A 306 -4.59 7.81 -8.71
C ILE A 306 -3.73 6.83 -9.52
N PRO A 307 -2.42 7.08 -9.70
CA PRO A 307 -1.54 6.25 -10.50
C PRO A 307 -1.59 4.77 -10.14
N TYR A 308 -1.51 3.90 -11.16
CA TYR A 308 -1.21 2.49 -10.94
C TYR A 308 0.16 2.37 -10.25
N PRO A 309 0.36 1.38 -9.35
CA PRO A 309 1.68 1.15 -8.78
C PRO A 309 2.64 0.72 -9.89
N THR A 310 3.80 1.36 -9.99
CA THR A 310 4.87 1.05 -10.96
C THR A 310 5.82 0.00 -10.37
N TYR A 311 6.95 -0.27 -11.04
CA TYR A 311 7.96 -1.22 -10.55
C TYR A 311 9.01 -0.59 -9.62
N PHE A 312 9.06 0.73 -9.50
CA PHE A 312 10.09 1.45 -8.74
C PHE A 312 9.49 2.06 -7.48
N HIS A 313 10.04 1.67 -6.32
CA HIS A 313 9.55 2.03 -4.99
C HIS A 313 10.70 2.58 -4.13
N PRO A 314 11.10 3.85 -4.36
CA PRO A 314 12.32 4.41 -3.81
C PRO A 314 12.33 4.50 -2.28
N THR A 315 13.52 4.45 -1.69
CA THR A 315 13.72 4.62 -0.23
C THR A 315 14.08 6.05 0.18
N SER A 316 14.44 6.89 -0.79
CA SER A 316 14.95 8.24 -0.55
C SER A 316 14.84 9.10 -1.82
N THR A 317 14.91 10.41 -1.67
CA THR A 317 14.92 11.34 -2.81
C THR A 317 16.15 11.22 -3.71
N PRO A 318 17.37 10.98 -3.20
CA PRO A 318 18.51 10.67 -4.06
C PRO A 318 18.26 9.53 -5.06
N GLU A 319 17.59 8.44 -4.67
CA GLU A 319 17.25 7.36 -5.61
C GLU A 319 16.35 7.85 -6.77
N ILE A 320 15.42 8.76 -6.48
CA ILE A 320 14.53 9.34 -7.50
C ILE A 320 15.32 10.24 -8.45
N LEU A 321 16.16 11.11 -7.92
CA LEU A 321 16.99 12.02 -8.71
C LEU A 321 17.99 11.26 -9.59
N GLN A 322 18.62 10.22 -9.04
CA GLN A 322 19.49 9.32 -9.79
C GLN A 322 18.75 8.62 -10.92
N TRP A 323 17.53 8.14 -10.66
CA TRP A 323 16.71 7.53 -11.70
C TRP A 323 16.31 8.53 -12.80
N GLN A 324 15.88 9.73 -12.41
CA GLN A 324 15.56 10.80 -13.36
C GLN A 324 16.77 11.14 -14.24
N GLU A 325 17.96 11.22 -13.66
CA GLU A 325 19.20 11.51 -14.40
C GLU A 325 19.60 10.37 -15.34
N LYS A 326 19.57 9.11 -14.87
CA LYS A 326 19.78 7.92 -15.72
C LYS A 326 18.87 7.99 -16.95
N ILE A 327 17.59 8.24 -16.74
CA ILE A 327 16.59 8.26 -17.79
C ILE A 327 16.71 9.51 -18.67
N ARG A 328 17.21 10.63 -18.16
CA ARG A 328 17.53 11.83 -18.96
C ARG A 328 18.66 11.54 -19.95
N LEU A 329 19.73 10.90 -19.48
CA LEU A 329 20.92 10.56 -20.26
C LEU A 329 20.76 9.34 -21.18
N THR A 330 19.73 8.52 -20.98
CA THR A 330 19.50 7.30 -21.77
C THR A 330 19.36 7.62 -23.26
N ASN A 331 20.20 6.99 -24.09
CA ASN A 331 20.10 7.08 -25.54
C ASN A 331 18.91 6.26 -26.06
N ARG A 332 18.07 6.86 -26.92
CA ARG A 332 16.83 6.25 -27.44
C ARG A 332 16.98 5.98 -28.92
N THR A 333 17.16 4.71 -29.27
CA THR A 333 17.37 4.26 -30.66
C THR A 333 16.07 3.88 -31.37
N VAL A 334 14.96 3.76 -30.62
CA VAL A 334 13.65 3.38 -31.15
C VAL A 334 12.76 4.63 -31.20
N LEU A 335 12.14 4.90 -32.34
CA LEU A 335 11.24 6.04 -32.47
C LEU A 335 9.99 5.81 -31.60
N PHE A 336 9.35 4.65 -31.75
CA PHE A 336 8.17 4.34 -30.94
C PHE A 336 8.05 2.85 -30.61
N SER A 337 7.30 2.53 -29.57
CA SER A 337 7.03 1.13 -29.24
C SER A 337 5.62 0.90 -28.74
N PHE A 338 5.21 -0.35 -28.83
CA PHE A 338 3.96 -0.81 -28.25
C PHE A 338 4.18 -2.13 -27.51
N ALA A 339 3.74 -2.18 -26.25
CA ALA A 339 3.63 -3.41 -25.47
C ALA A 339 2.16 -3.78 -25.32
N GLY A 340 1.76 -4.90 -25.93
CA GLY A 340 0.36 -5.29 -25.94
C GLY A 340 0.02 -6.60 -26.64
N ALA A 341 -1.07 -7.21 -26.18
CA ALA A 341 -1.77 -8.32 -26.83
C ALA A 341 -2.87 -7.85 -27.80
N GLN A 342 -3.30 -8.71 -28.73
CA GLN A 342 -4.48 -8.46 -29.57
C GLN A 342 -5.76 -8.49 -28.72
N ARG A 343 -6.79 -7.73 -29.12
CA ARG A 343 -8.12 -7.78 -28.49
C ARG A 343 -9.21 -7.97 -29.55
N PRO A 344 -10.36 -8.59 -29.21
CA PRO A 344 -11.47 -8.68 -30.15
C PRO A 344 -11.93 -7.28 -30.59
N SER A 345 -11.98 -7.02 -31.89
CA SER A 345 -12.40 -5.75 -32.48
C SER A 345 -13.92 -5.54 -32.45
N ARG A 346 -14.57 -5.93 -31.35
CA ARG A 346 -16.02 -5.83 -31.15
C ARG A 346 -16.47 -4.44 -30.68
N ASN A 347 -15.51 -3.59 -30.29
CA ASN A 347 -15.75 -2.22 -29.85
C ASN A 347 -14.63 -1.29 -30.33
N GLN A 348 -14.81 0.01 -30.15
CA GLN A 348 -13.85 1.03 -30.62
C GLN A 348 -12.44 0.82 -30.03
N ASN A 349 -12.32 0.42 -28.76
CA ASN A 349 -11.02 0.17 -28.13
C ASN A 349 -10.26 -0.97 -28.81
N GLY A 350 -10.96 -2.08 -29.12
CA GLY A 350 -10.39 -3.20 -29.86
C GLY A 350 -9.95 -2.83 -31.28
N VAL A 351 -10.74 -1.99 -31.97
CA VAL A 351 -10.39 -1.48 -33.30
C VAL A 351 -9.14 -0.60 -33.25
N VAL A 352 -9.08 0.35 -32.32
CA VAL A 352 -7.90 1.23 -32.11
C VAL A 352 -6.65 0.40 -31.85
N ARG A 353 -6.76 -0.59 -30.96
CA ARG A 353 -5.64 -1.47 -30.61
C ARG A 353 -5.15 -2.31 -31.79
N THR A 354 -6.08 -2.79 -32.61
CA THR A 354 -5.75 -3.53 -33.84
C THR A 354 -4.97 -2.67 -34.82
N GLU A 355 -5.42 -1.43 -35.04
CA GLU A 355 -4.75 -0.52 -35.96
C GLU A 355 -3.37 -0.10 -35.42
N VAL A 356 -3.24 0.14 -34.11
CA VAL A 356 -1.92 0.37 -33.48
C VAL A 356 -0.94 -0.79 -33.72
N ILE A 357 -1.39 -2.03 -33.51
CA ILE A 357 -0.54 -3.22 -33.76
C ILE A 357 -0.14 -3.29 -35.23
N LYS A 358 -1.10 -3.10 -36.13
CA LYS A 358 -0.89 -3.17 -37.58
C LYS A 358 0.13 -2.14 -38.05
N GLN A 359 -0.04 -0.86 -37.68
CA GLN A 359 0.89 0.19 -38.09
C GLN A 359 2.28 0.00 -37.47
N CYS A 360 2.36 -0.41 -36.20
CA CYS A 360 3.66 -0.72 -35.59
C CYS A 360 4.39 -1.86 -36.32
N LYS A 361 3.67 -2.93 -36.71
CA LYS A 361 4.25 -4.03 -37.51
C LYS A 361 4.68 -3.58 -38.91
N SER A 362 3.92 -2.69 -39.55
CA SER A 362 4.28 -2.10 -40.85
C SER A 362 5.51 -1.19 -40.78
N SER A 363 5.68 -0.47 -39.67
CA SER A 363 6.83 0.38 -39.37
C SER A 363 7.95 -0.37 -38.61
N SER A 364 8.24 -1.63 -38.95
CA SER A 364 9.16 -2.49 -38.16
C SER A 364 10.59 -1.94 -38.00
N LYS A 365 11.03 -1.03 -38.87
CA LYS A 365 12.33 -0.35 -38.77
C LYS A 365 12.39 0.69 -37.64
N THR A 366 11.24 1.20 -37.21
CA THR A 366 11.14 2.37 -36.31
C THR A 366 10.23 2.11 -35.12
N CYS A 367 9.33 1.14 -35.23
CA CYS A 367 8.51 0.64 -34.14
C CYS A 367 9.04 -0.69 -33.59
N ARG A 368 9.16 -0.80 -32.26
CA ARG A 368 9.32 -2.09 -31.59
C ARG A 368 8.00 -2.56 -30.96
N PHE A 369 7.54 -3.73 -31.37
CA PHE A 369 6.35 -4.37 -30.82
C PHE A 369 6.72 -5.49 -29.86
N LEU A 370 6.31 -5.37 -28.59
CA LEU A 370 6.38 -6.43 -27.59
C LEU A 370 5.00 -7.10 -27.47
N ASP A 371 4.89 -8.29 -28.04
CA ASP A 371 3.64 -9.06 -28.09
C ASP A 371 3.40 -9.80 -26.76
N CYS A 372 2.43 -9.31 -25.98
CA CYS A 372 2.13 -9.88 -24.67
C CYS A 372 1.42 -11.24 -24.73
N ASP A 373 0.94 -11.68 -25.90
CA ASP A 373 0.26 -12.98 -26.05
C ASP A 373 1.26 -14.14 -26.18
N VAL A 374 2.52 -13.85 -26.49
CA VAL A 374 3.58 -14.86 -26.68
C VAL A 374 4.28 -15.15 -25.34
N ASN A 375 4.33 -16.42 -24.94
CA ASN A 375 4.88 -16.84 -23.64
C ASN A 375 6.35 -16.42 -23.42
N ALA A 376 7.16 -16.35 -24.48
CA ALA A 376 8.56 -15.92 -24.41
C ALA A 376 8.75 -14.41 -24.17
N ASN A 377 7.72 -13.59 -24.42
CA ASN A 377 7.78 -12.11 -24.41
C ASN A 377 6.65 -11.50 -23.56
N SER A 378 6.37 -12.09 -22.40
CA SER A 378 5.23 -11.64 -21.61
C SER A 378 5.46 -10.25 -21.03
N CYS A 379 4.49 -9.36 -21.20
CA CYS A 379 4.47 -8.04 -20.57
C CYS A 379 4.32 -8.07 -19.04
N ASP A 380 4.29 -9.28 -18.46
CA ASP A 380 4.42 -9.51 -17.02
C ASP A 380 5.89 -9.52 -16.56
N ASP A 381 6.87 -9.60 -17.48
CA ASP A 381 8.30 -9.43 -17.17
C ASP A 381 8.66 -7.93 -17.09
N PRO A 382 8.95 -7.41 -15.88
CA PRO A 382 9.23 -5.98 -15.70
C PRO A 382 10.50 -5.55 -16.45
N ILE A 383 11.54 -6.40 -16.51
CA ILE A 383 12.84 -6.00 -17.07
C ILE A 383 12.73 -5.80 -18.58
N SER A 384 12.13 -6.74 -19.31
CA SER A 384 11.94 -6.60 -20.76
C SER A 384 11.04 -5.42 -21.11
N LEU A 385 9.98 -5.18 -20.33
CA LEU A 385 9.07 -4.06 -20.54
C LEU A 385 9.77 -2.71 -20.32
N MET A 386 10.55 -2.58 -19.23
CA MET A 386 11.28 -1.35 -18.93
C MET A 386 12.37 -1.08 -19.99
N LYS A 387 13.14 -2.09 -20.41
CA LYS A 387 14.14 -1.95 -21.48
C LYS A 387 13.51 -1.48 -22.80
N LEU A 388 12.33 -1.98 -23.16
CA LEU A 388 11.60 -1.52 -24.33
C LEU A 388 11.29 -0.03 -24.23
N PHE A 389 10.71 0.41 -23.11
CA PHE A 389 10.32 1.81 -22.95
C PHE A 389 11.50 2.76 -22.78
N GLU A 390 12.57 2.33 -22.09
CA GLU A 390 13.80 3.12 -21.94
C GLU A 390 14.47 3.41 -23.29
N SER A 391 14.43 2.45 -24.22
CA SER A 391 15.00 2.62 -25.57
C SER A 391 14.10 3.37 -26.56
N SER A 392 12.84 3.67 -26.19
CA SER A 392 11.82 4.23 -27.08
C SER A 392 11.54 5.70 -26.83
N THR A 393 11.47 6.53 -27.88
CA THR A 393 11.12 7.95 -27.72
C THR A 393 9.65 8.13 -27.35
N PHE A 394 8.76 7.41 -28.05
CA PHE A 394 7.31 7.44 -27.84
C PHE A 394 6.76 6.05 -27.48
N CYS A 395 5.79 5.99 -26.57
CA CYS A 395 5.18 4.73 -26.14
C CYS A 395 3.68 4.75 -26.42
N LEU A 396 3.22 3.85 -27.27
CA LEU A 396 1.82 3.78 -27.68
C LEU A 396 0.95 3.23 -26.54
N GLN A 397 -0.04 4.02 -26.12
CA GLN A 397 -0.95 3.69 -25.01
C GLN A 397 -2.42 3.65 -25.48
N PRO A 398 -2.79 2.74 -26.41
CA PRO A 398 -4.19 2.55 -26.75
C PRO A 398 -4.99 1.99 -25.56
N PRO A 399 -6.30 2.26 -25.51
CA PRO A 399 -7.19 1.61 -24.55
C PRO A 399 -7.24 0.09 -24.79
N GLY A 400 -7.75 -0.64 -23.81
CA GLY A 400 -7.99 -2.08 -23.88
C GLY A 400 -9.38 -2.42 -23.40
N ASP A 401 -9.46 -3.33 -22.43
CA ASP A 401 -10.72 -3.67 -21.73
C ASP A 401 -11.26 -2.47 -20.92
N SER A 402 -10.36 -1.53 -20.57
CA SER A 402 -10.62 -0.27 -19.88
C SER A 402 -9.86 0.89 -20.55
N LEU A 403 -10.04 2.13 -20.05
CA LEU A 403 -9.49 3.33 -20.68
C LEU A 403 -7.98 3.50 -20.47
N THR A 404 -7.45 3.07 -19.33
CA THR A 404 -6.05 3.24 -18.93
C THR A 404 -5.44 1.91 -18.46
N ARG A 405 -4.11 1.85 -18.34
CA ARG A 405 -3.35 0.65 -17.98
C ARG A 405 -2.10 1.04 -17.16
N LYS A 406 -1.59 0.12 -16.32
CA LYS A 406 -0.30 0.27 -15.61
C LYS A 406 0.84 0.73 -16.53
N SER A 407 0.85 0.20 -17.76
CA SER A 407 1.85 0.53 -18.79
C SER A 407 1.99 2.04 -19.10
N VAL A 408 0.95 2.85 -18.88
CA VAL A 408 1.05 4.32 -19.01
C VAL A 408 2.07 4.87 -18.02
N PHE A 409 1.99 4.43 -16.77
CA PHE A 409 2.89 4.86 -15.69
C PHE A 409 4.28 4.26 -15.84
N ASP A 410 4.38 3.01 -16.29
CA ASP A 410 5.68 2.40 -16.58
C ASP A 410 6.39 3.12 -17.74
N SER A 411 5.65 3.60 -18.76
CA SER A 411 6.26 4.42 -19.82
C SER A 411 6.75 5.78 -19.32
N ILE A 412 6.01 6.42 -18.40
CA ILE A 412 6.44 7.67 -17.77
C ILE A 412 7.68 7.43 -16.90
N LEU A 413 7.67 6.35 -16.11
CA LEU A 413 8.80 5.93 -15.28
C LEU A 413 10.07 5.70 -16.12
N ALA A 414 9.91 5.15 -17.33
CA ALA A 414 10.99 4.95 -18.29
C ALA A 414 11.34 6.20 -19.12
N GLY A 415 10.74 7.37 -18.87
CA GLY A 415 10.94 8.61 -19.63
C GLY A 415 10.46 8.56 -21.08
N CYS A 416 9.62 7.60 -21.43
CA CYS A 416 9.07 7.44 -22.76
C CYS A 416 7.78 8.27 -22.90
N ILE A 417 7.67 9.09 -23.95
CA ILE A 417 6.56 10.02 -24.12
C ILE A 417 5.28 9.23 -24.47
N PRO A 418 4.24 9.25 -23.62
CA PRO A 418 3.02 8.50 -23.90
C PRO A 418 2.27 9.05 -25.11
N VAL A 419 1.80 8.14 -25.98
CA VAL A 419 0.91 8.45 -27.10
C VAL A 419 -0.47 7.88 -26.81
N PHE A 420 -1.44 8.77 -26.58
CA PHE A 420 -2.80 8.39 -26.23
C PHE A 420 -3.73 8.40 -27.44
N PHE A 421 -4.73 7.52 -27.40
CA PHE A 421 -5.76 7.39 -28.43
C PHE A 421 -7.17 7.65 -27.88
N ASN A 422 -7.28 7.90 -26.57
CA ASN A 422 -8.50 8.29 -25.89
C ASN A 422 -8.16 9.29 -24.77
N GLN A 423 -8.88 10.41 -24.69
CA GLN A 423 -8.66 11.41 -23.64
C GLN A 423 -8.92 10.87 -22.22
N GLY A 424 -9.81 9.88 -22.11
CA GLY A 424 -10.11 9.17 -20.87
C GLY A 424 -8.99 8.24 -20.38
N SER A 425 -7.89 8.07 -21.13
CA SER A 425 -6.73 7.29 -20.69
C SER A 425 -5.85 8.02 -19.68
N ALA A 426 -5.84 9.36 -19.69
CA ALA A 426 -5.05 10.14 -18.74
C ALA A 426 -5.68 11.50 -18.41
N TYR A 427 -6.04 12.28 -19.43
CA TYR A 427 -6.38 13.71 -19.30
C TYR A 427 -7.60 13.98 -18.42
N LYS A 428 -8.52 13.01 -18.35
CA LYS A 428 -9.72 13.09 -17.49
C LYS A 428 -9.62 12.22 -16.23
N GLN A 429 -8.52 11.49 -16.02
CA GLN A 429 -8.36 10.53 -14.92
C GLN A 429 -7.56 11.14 -13.75
N TYR A 430 -6.28 11.45 -13.98
CA TYR A 430 -5.28 11.68 -12.93
C TYR A 430 -5.05 13.17 -12.65
N LEU A 431 -6.14 13.90 -12.39
CA LEU A 431 -6.13 15.36 -12.30
C LEU A 431 -5.26 15.90 -11.16
N TRP A 432 -5.02 15.11 -10.12
CA TRP A 432 -4.14 15.48 -9.00
C TRP A 432 -2.66 15.22 -9.30
N HIS A 433 -2.35 14.18 -10.08
CA HIS A 433 -0.98 13.71 -10.29
C HIS A 433 -0.36 14.19 -11.61
N ILE A 434 -1.17 14.46 -12.63
CA ILE A 434 -0.72 14.80 -13.98
C ILE A 434 -1.24 16.21 -14.37
N PRO A 435 -0.39 17.07 -14.96
CA PRO A 435 -0.78 18.44 -15.33
C PRO A 435 -1.86 18.47 -16.41
N LYS A 436 -2.72 19.49 -16.37
CA LYS A 436 -3.83 19.66 -17.33
C LYS A 436 -3.36 19.83 -18.78
N ASN A 437 -2.22 20.47 -19.00
CA ASN A 437 -1.70 20.73 -20.35
C ASN A 437 -1.04 19.46 -20.92
N SER A 438 -1.85 18.66 -21.62
CA SER A 438 -1.44 17.36 -22.16
C SER A 438 -0.34 17.42 -23.21
N SER A 439 -0.28 18.50 -24.01
CA SER A 439 0.69 18.65 -25.09
C SER A 439 2.13 18.82 -24.59
N LYS A 440 2.31 19.12 -23.30
CA LYS A 440 3.61 19.25 -22.64
C LYS A 440 4.24 17.91 -22.28
N TYR A 441 3.51 16.80 -22.24
CA TYR A 441 4.06 15.51 -21.80
C TYR A 441 3.60 14.31 -22.65
N SER A 442 2.73 14.51 -23.63
CA SER A 442 2.15 13.42 -24.40
C SER A 442 1.75 13.85 -25.81
N VAL A 443 1.56 12.85 -26.67
CA VAL A 443 0.98 13.01 -28.00
C VAL A 443 -0.43 12.41 -28.00
N TYR A 444 -1.37 13.07 -28.65
CA TYR A 444 -2.72 12.55 -28.84
C TYR A 444 -2.98 12.30 -30.32
N ILE A 445 -3.34 11.06 -30.67
CA ILE A 445 -3.74 10.67 -32.03
C ILE A 445 -5.21 10.27 -31.98
N THR A 446 -6.05 10.94 -32.77
CA THR A 446 -7.48 10.63 -32.77
C THR A 446 -7.76 9.29 -33.45
N VAL A 447 -8.88 8.65 -33.07
CA VAL A 447 -9.34 7.43 -33.74
C VAL A 447 -9.59 7.67 -35.24
N LYS A 448 -10.01 8.89 -35.61
CA LYS A 448 -10.22 9.28 -37.00
C LYS A 448 -8.90 9.26 -37.76
N GLU A 449 -7.89 10.00 -37.29
CA GLU A 449 -6.56 10.05 -37.92
C GLU A 449 -5.93 8.67 -38.04
N LEU A 450 -6.02 7.86 -36.97
CA LEU A 450 -5.49 6.50 -36.95
C LEU A 450 -6.12 5.62 -38.05
N ARG A 451 -7.42 5.77 -38.33
CA ARG A 451 -8.15 4.94 -39.30
C ARG A 451 -8.06 5.44 -40.73
N THR A 452 -8.09 6.75 -40.95
CA THR A 452 -8.18 7.34 -42.29
C THR A 452 -6.86 7.83 -42.83
N GLY A 453 -5.81 7.93 -41.99
CA GLY A 453 -4.51 8.50 -42.36
C GLY A 453 -3.55 7.55 -43.08
N GLY A 454 -3.98 6.35 -43.46
CA GLY A 454 -3.13 5.36 -44.13
C GLY A 454 -2.30 4.50 -43.16
N LYS A 455 -1.51 3.57 -43.72
CA LYS A 455 -0.87 2.46 -42.98
C LYS A 455 0.29 2.87 -42.07
N ASN A 456 0.86 4.06 -42.23
CA ASN A 456 2.04 4.54 -41.49
C ASN A 456 1.75 5.84 -40.72
N LYS A 457 0.47 6.15 -40.44
CA LYS A 457 0.09 7.47 -39.91
C LYS A 457 0.71 7.78 -38.56
N ILE A 458 0.84 6.78 -37.68
CA ILE A 458 1.52 6.96 -36.39
C ILE A 458 2.96 7.42 -36.60
N GLU A 459 3.71 6.75 -37.48
CA GLU A 459 5.10 7.10 -37.75
C GLU A 459 5.22 8.50 -38.35
N GLU A 460 4.38 8.85 -39.32
CA GLU A 460 4.33 10.18 -39.95
C GLU A 460 4.15 11.29 -38.91
N ILE A 461 3.15 11.14 -38.02
CA ILE A 461 2.86 12.11 -36.95
C ILE A 461 4.06 12.24 -36.02
N LEU A 462 4.63 11.12 -35.54
CA LEU A 462 5.69 11.14 -34.55
C LEU A 462 7.02 11.67 -35.11
N ARG A 463 7.33 11.41 -36.38
CA ARG A 463 8.49 11.98 -37.08
C ARG A 463 8.36 13.48 -37.34
N GLY A 464 7.13 13.96 -37.55
CA GLY A 464 6.84 15.37 -37.77
C GLY A 464 6.97 16.25 -36.53
N ILE A 465 7.19 15.67 -35.34
CA ILE A 465 7.35 16.45 -34.10
C ILE A 465 8.79 17.00 -34.05
N PRO A 466 8.98 18.33 -33.96
CA PRO A 466 10.32 18.92 -33.85
C PRO A 466 11.07 18.38 -32.63
N ASN A 467 12.37 18.11 -32.80
CA ASN A 467 13.20 17.52 -31.74
C ASN A 467 13.18 18.34 -30.43
N GLU A 468 13.17 19.67 -30.52
CA GLU A 468 13.04 20.55 -29.34
C GLU A 468 11.77 20.23 -28.53
N ARG A 469 10.64 20.02 -29.21
CA ARG A 469 9.38 19.65 -28.58
C ARG A 469 9.43 18.25 -27.97
N VAL A 470 10.12 17.31 -28.62
CA VAL A 470 10.36 15.96 -28.07
C VAL A 470 11.18 16.03 -26.77
N VAL A 471 12.27 16.79 -26.77
CA VAL A 471 13.11 17.00 -25.57
C VAL A 471 12.30 17.66 -24.45
N GLY A 472 11.53 18.71 -24.75
CA GLY A 472 10.67 19.37 -23.79
C GLY A 472 9.58 18.43 -23.22
N MET A 473 8.95 17.60 -24.07
CA MET A 473 7.98 16.60 -23.61
C MET A 473 8.62 15.57 -22.69
N ARG A 474 9.79 15.06 -23.06
CA ARG A 474 10.53 14.06 -22.28
C ARG A 474 10.92 14.60 -20.90
N GLU A 475 11.44 15.83 -20.83
CA GLU A 475 11.78 16.46 -19.54
C GLU A 475 10.55 16.60 -18.64
N ASN A 476 9.39 16.99 -19.20
CA ASN A 476 8.14 17.02 -18.43
C ASN A 476 7.70 15.62 -17.98
N VAL A 477 7.85 14.59 -18.81
CA VAL A 477 7.58 13.19 -18.41
C VAL A 477 8.47 12.77 -17.24
N ILE A 478 9.76 13.05 -17.30
CA ILE A 478 10.73 12.74 -16.23
C ILE A 478 10.37 13.47 -14.93
N ARG A 479 9.92 14.73 -15.02
CA ARG A 479 9.45 15.51 -13.84
C ARG A 479 8.21 14.92 -13.17
N LEU A 480 7.42 14.09 -13.86
CA LEU A 480 6.26 13.43 -13.25
C LEU A 480 6.62 12.22 -12.39
N ILE A 481 7.82 11.65 -12.56
CA ILE A 481 8.24 10.41 -11.88
C ILE A 481 7.96 10.41 -10.37
N PRO A 482 8.36 11.43 -9.58
CA PRO A 482 8.05 11.51 -8.16
C PRO A 482 6.56 11.28 -7.86
N LYS A 483 5.69 11.97 -8.61
CA LYS A 483 4.25 11.99 -8.39
C LYS A 483 3.53 10.73 -8.88
N ILE A 484 4.21 9.79 -9.55
CA ILE A 484 3.57 8.55 -10.02
C ILE A 484 4.10 7.29 -9.35
N VAL A 485 5.19 7.40 -8.57
CA VAL A 485 5.74 6.28 -7.81
C VAL A 485 5.22 6.31 -6.37
N TYR A 486 5.15 5.13 -5.75
CA TYR A 486 4.82 4.99 -4.34
C TYR A 486 6.09 4.62 -3.60
N ALA A 487 6.67 5.54 -2.84
CA ALA A 487 7.90 5.24 -2.12
C ALA A 487 7.64 4.33 -0.93
N LYS A 488 8.69 3.66 -0.45
CA LYS A 488 8.60 2.75 0.69
C LYS A 488 7.97 3.38 1.94
N PRO A 489 7.28 2.60 2.78
CA PRO A 489 6.91 3.04 4.12
C PRO A 489 8.17 3.49 4.89
N ASN A 490 8.03 4.52 5.73
CA ASN A 490 9.16 5.10 6.48
C ASN A 490 10.33 5.58 5.60
N ARG A 491 10.04 6.04 4.37
CA ARG A 491 11.02 6.70 3.52
C ARG A 491 11.77 7.75 4.33
N ASN A 492 13.10 7.77 4.22
CA ASN A 492 13.88 8.85 4.82
C ASN A 492 13.51 10.16 4.09
N LYS A 493 12.97 11.12 4.85
CA LYS A 493 12.70 12.49 4.44
C LYS A 493 13.60 13.38 5.31
N PRO A 494 14.78 13.81 4.82
CA PRO A 494 15.59 14.79 5.54
C PRO A 494 14.80 16.06 5.80
N ASP A 495 15.19 16.82 6.82
CA ASP A 495 14.51 18.06 7.19
C ASP A 495 14.45 19.03 5.99
N GLY A 496 13.25 19.56 5.72
CA GLY A 496 13.00 20.46 4.59
C GLY A 496 12.77 19.78 3.23
N GLU A 497 12.68 18.45 3.16
CA GLU A 497 12.43 17.75 1.90
C GLU A 497 10.96 17.83 1.45
N ILE A 498 10.72 18.44 0.27
CA ILE A 498 9.37 18.73 -0.27
C ILE A 498 8.92 17.71 -1.34
N LEU A 499 9.70 16.65 -1.62
CA LEU A 499 9.35 15.72 -2.70
C LEU A 499 8.15 14.85 -2.30
N GLU A 500 6.99 15.20 -2.86
CA GLU A 500 5.72 14.48 -2.74
C GLU A 500 5.70 13.28 -3.71
N ASP A 501 5.47 12.09 -3.16
CA ASP A 501 5.19 10.91 -3.98
C ASP A 501 3.69 10.76 -4.32
N SER A 502 3.32 9.70 -5.04
CA SER A 502 1.92 9.48 -5.46
C SER A 502 0.93 9.38 -4.28
N PHE A 503 1.39 8.85 -3.13
CA PHE A 503 0.57 8.78 -1.91
C PHE A 503 0.42 10.16 -1.28
N ASP A 504 1.51 10.92 -1.16
CA ASP A 504 1.48 12.28 -0.59
C ASP A 504 0.49 13.17 -1.37
N VAL A 505 0.57 13.14 -2.71
CA VAL A 505 -0.35 13.86 -3.61
C VAL A 505 -1.81 13.41 -3.42
N ALA A 506 -2.04 12.10 -3.29
CA ALA A 506 -3.39 11.56 -3.12
C ALA A 506 -4.01 11.93 -1.76
N VAL A 507 -3.23 11.84 -0.68
CA VAL A 507 -3.67 12.22 0.67
C VAL A 507 -3.99 13.71 0.74
N LYS A 508 -3.11 14.56 0.17
CA LYS A 508 -3.35 15.99 0.06
C LYS A 508 -4.64 16.30 -0.70
N GLY A 509 -4.85 15.67 -1.85
CA GLY A 509 -6.09 15.85 -2.64
C GLY A 509 -7.35 15.44 -1.88
N VAL A 510 -7.29 14.38 -1.06
CA VAL A 510 -8.40 13.98 -0.17
C VAL A 510 -8.67 15.04 0.90
N LEU A 511 -7.63 15.52 1.59
CA LEU A 511 -7.77 16.52 2.65
C LEU A 511 -8.34 17.83 2.10
N GLU A 512 -7.79 18.33 0.99
CA GLU A 512 -8.29 19.54 0.30
C GLU A 512 -9.75 19.39 -0.12
N ARG A 513 -10.13 18.21 -0.64
CA ARG A 513 -11.52 17.92 -1.00
C ARG A 513 -12.43 17.98 0.23
N ILE A 514 -12.07 17.29 1.31
CA ILE A 514 -12.92 17.22 2.52
C ILE A 514 -13.08 18.60 3.13
N GLU A 515 -12.00 19.39 3.18
CA GLU A 515 -12.04 20.76 3.65
C GLU A 515 -12.91 21.66 2.75
N GLY A 516 -12.89 21.43 1.44
CA GLY A 516 -13.82 22.06 0.50
C GLY A 516 -15.28 21.72 0.79
N ILE A 517 -15.60 20.47 1.19
CA ILE A 517 -16.97 20.10 1.60
C ILE A 517 -17.37 20.85 2.87
N ARG A 518 -16.53 20.83 3.91
CA ARG A 518 -16.81 21.49 5.19
C ARG A 518 -17.15 22.96 4.99
N ARG A 519 -16.30 23.68 4.26
CA ARG A 519 -16.50 25.11 3.98
C ARG A 519 -17.78 25.40 3.20
N ASN A 520 -18.27 24.47 2.39
CA ASN A 520 -19.53 24.65 1.66
C ASN A 520 -20.74 24.36 2.53
N GLU A 521 -20.67 23.37 3.43
CA GLU A 521 -21.74 23.06 4.39
C GLU A 521 -21.93 24.22 5.39
N PHE A 522 -20.83 24.83 5.89
CA PHE A 522 -20.90 26.00 6.77
C PHE A 522 -21.36 27.31 6.10
N LYS A 523 -21.48 27.36 4.77
CA LYS A 523 -22.01 28.52 4.04
C LYS A 523 -23.50 28.43 3.77
N THR A 524 -24.08 27.26 3.96
CA THR A 524 -25.51 26.98 3.71
C THR A 524 -26.36 26.99 4.97
N ASP A 525 -25.72 27.12 6.13
CA ASP A 525 -26.33 27.47 7.42
C ASP A 525 -26.17 28.98 7.66
#